data_AF-A0A5E4PIF1-F1
#
_entry.id   AF-A0A5E4PIF1-F1
#
_cell.length_a   1.000
_cell.length_b   1.000
_cell.length_c   1.000
_cell.angle_alpha   90.00
_cell.angle_beta   90.00
_cell.angle_gamma   90.00
#
_symmetry.space_group_name_H-M   'P 1'
#
loop_
_entity.id
_entity.type
_entity.pdbx_description
1 polymer ?
#
loop_
_entity_poly.entity_id
_entity_poly.type
_entity_poly.pdbx_seq_one_letter_code
_entity_poly.pdbx_strand_id
1 'polypeptide(L)'
;MYKLLIAFNKIDQSYKTIDVDEEVAPDNLYLWGWDHFTQCPIFAPLGTPQPEDKFDSNQNHRRKVLFESKLAIAVLSNYSLFLPLLHKIGAVMADHLEKKVIQFADDGRRARVANLLSKYFYPDTYHFGRLGDPLKTIPRPASLFRIAKRVLTEARHIEHILTGYLAIYKLFLKLDTQCDDENKRLVTLIHDHETKLVTKQLFANRGRYESRTPACMTTMAGIVAKEDALRFQLPPHTRAIDRFKRDIRHQTHFVTDAQMREIPFVAGPSGHTAAYLCITQAMMETASSPLTSEELHLLTLAVAGVLIAAGSHSFHEIYSVAAQAGVCYRVGNYPDSIPDMFRQTASYQNLLQEFPDIIRDARPAQQLGERALNISQTAGASQVTPHSAEYAELNSAESIPPASSSSFTFFRQHRKRKLETAGPETRRSTLKSGREQDASSLDTAKISDNSQTVLHNPDMRQHTPY
;
A
#
# COMPACT_ATOMS: atom_id res chain seq x y z
N MET A 1 -36.25 29.22 -11.64
CA MET A 1 -35.62 28.67 -10.42
C MET A 1 -35.56 29.72 -9.30
N TYR A 2 -36.66 30.46 -9.07
CA TYR A 2 -36.81 31.52 -8.06
C TYR A 2 -38.27 31.62 -7.56
N LYS A 3 -38.97 30.47 -7.47
CA LYS A 3 -40.40 30.37 -7.09
C LYS A 3 -40.71 29.12 -6.25
N LEU A 4 -39.84 28.79 -5.29
CA LEU A 4 -40.14 27.76 -4.28
C LEU A 4 -39.66 28.16 -2.88
N LEU A 5 -39.78 29.45 -2.58
CA LEU A 5 -39.92 29.97 -1.22
C LEU A 5 -41.38 30.46 -1.12
N ILE A 6 -42.02 30.25 0.03
CA ILE A 6 -43.46 30.43 0.32
C ILE A 6 -44.29 29.16 0.06
N ALA A 7 -43.94 28.07 0.74
CA ALA A 7 -44.93 27.04 1.10
C ALA A 7 -44.35 26.16 2.22
N PHE A 8 -44.10 26.71 3.42
CA PHE A 8 -44.10 25.99 4.70
C PHE A 8 -44.03 26.99 5.86
N ASN A 9 -44.97 27.94 5.86
CA ASN A 9 -45.22 28.79 7.01
C ASN A 9 -46.62 28.43 7.52
N LYS A 10 -46.69 27.45 8.42
CA LYS A 10 -47.79 27.05 9.32
C LYS A 10 -47.71 25.55 9.62
N ILE A 11 -46.74 25.14 10.44
CA ILE A 11 -46.97 24.06 11.42
C ILE A 11 -46.23 24.45 12.70
N ASP A 12 -47.06 24.66 13.71
CA ASP A 12 -46.93 24.71 15.16
C ASP A 12 -45.58 24.85 15.91
N GLN A 13 -45.69 25.65 16.96
CA GLN A 13 -44.66 26.09 17.89
C GLN A 13 -44.34 25.00 18.92
N SER A 14 -43.06 24.61 19.07
CA SER A 14 -42.43 24.25 20.38
C SER A 14 -41.08 23.53 20.22
N TYR A 15 -40.03 24.19 19.71
CA TYR A 15 -38.66 23.80 20.06
C TYR A 15 -37.79 25.05 20.20
N LYS A 16 -37.04 25.09 21.31
CA LYS A 16 -36.06 26.12 21.66
C LYS A 16 -35.07 26.31 20.50
N THR A 17 -34.95 27.55 20.05
CA THR A 17 -33.85 28.02 19.20
C THR A 17 -32.53 27.76 19.91
N ILE A 18 -31.67 26.94 19.29
CA ILE A 18 -30.24 26.93 19.54
C ILE A 18 -29.68 28.01 18.61
N ASP A 19 -29.11 29.07 19.17
CA ASP A 19 -28.28 30.01 18.41
C ASP A 19 -27.04 29.26 17.92
N VAL A 20 -26.91 29.13 16.61
CA VAL A 20 -25.72 28.62 15.94
C VAL A 20 -25.16 29.75 15.08
N ASP A 21 -24.46 30.67 15.73
CA ASP A 21 -23.71 31.78 15.12
C ASP A 21 -22.27 31.38 14.75
N GLU A 22 -22.04 30.12 14.37
CA GLU A 22 -20.79 29.72 13.69
C GLU A 22 -21.09 29.35 12.24
N GLU A 23 -20.82 30.31 11.34
CA GLU A 23 -20.71 30.05 9.91
C GLU A 23 -19.66 28.97 9.66
N VAL A 24 -20.12 27.73 9.47
CA VAL A 24 -19.26 26.67 8.93
C VAL A 24 -18.90 27.05 7.50
N ALA A 25 -17.65 27.47 7.30
CA ALA A 25 -17.13 27.83 5.99
C ALA A 25 -17.46 26.72 4.95
N PRO A 26 -18.01 27.08 3.77
CA PRO A 26 -18.41 26.12 2.71
C PRO A 26 -17.30 25.15 2.30
N ASP A 27 -16.05 25.57 2.47
CA ASP A 27 -14.86 24.82 2.10
C ASP A 27 -14.57 23.61 2.98
N ASN A 28 -15.38 23.32 4.01
CA ASN A 28 -15.21 22.12 4.84
C ASN A 28 -16.28 21.03 4.61
N LEU A 29 -17.28 21.27 3.76
CA LEU A 29 -18.40 20.33 3.57
C LEU A 29 -18.01 19.04 2.82
N TYR A 30 -16.98 19.07 1.98
CA TYR A 30 -16.47 17.86 1.31
C TYR A 30 -15.85 16.86 2.29
N LEU A 31 -15.34 17.32 3.46
CA LEU A 31 -14.83 16.45 4.52
C LEU A 31 -15.94 15.64 5.19
N TRP A 32 -17.21 16.01 4.95
CA TRP A 32 -18.38 15.32 5.46
C TRP A 32 -19.14 14.54 4.39
N GLY A 33 -18.63 14.47 3.16
CA GLY A 33 -19.24 13.71 2.06
C GLY A 33 -20.36 14.45 1.34
N TRP A 34 -20.44 15.78 1.46
CA TRP A 34 -21.36 16.57 0.63
C TRP A 34 -20.76 16.78 -0.76
N ASP A 35 -21.14 15.94 -1.71
CA ASP A 35 -21.15 16.31 -3.12
C ASP A 35 -22.61 16.42 -3.61
N HIS A 36 -22.88 17.53 -4.31
CA HIS A 36 -24.02 17.92 -5.17
C HIS A 36 -25.46 17.37 -5.05
N PHE A 37 -25.83 16.56 -4.06
CA PHE A 37 -27.19 16.05 -3.91
C PHE A 37 -27.75 16.47 -2.55
N THR A 38 -28.64 17.45 -2.58
CA THR A 38 -29.49 17.84 -1.45
C THR A 38 -30.40 16.69 -1.04
N GLN A 39 -29.99 15.85 -0.07
CA GLN A 39 -30.94 15.00 0.67
C GLN A 39 -30.60 14.94 2.18
N CYS A 40 -31.65 15.16 2.96
CA CYS A 40 -31.72 15.38 4.40
C CYS A 40 -31.31 14.15 5.24
N PRO A 41 -30.62 14.30 6.39
CA PRO A 41 -30.31 13.19 7.28
C PRO A 41 -31.47 12.90 8.26
N ILE A 42 -31.97 11.66 8.28
CA ILE A 42 -32.72 11.13 9.43
C ILE A 42 -31.90 9.98 10.01
N PHE A 43 -31.60 10.05 11.31
CA PHE A 43 -30.84 9.03 12.04
C PHE A 43 -31.77 7.90 12.48
N ALA A 44 -31.41 6.64 12.21
CA ALA A 44 -32.00 5.48 12.87
C ALA A 44 -31.00 4.96 13.92
N PRO A 45 -31.30 5.05 15.22
CA PRO A 45 -30.45 4.53 16.29
C PRO A 45 -30.80 3.05 16.49
N LEU A 46 -29.89 2.14 16.11
CA LEU A 46 -29.83 0.74 16.55
C LEU A 46 -31.13 -0.08 16.39
N GLY A 47 -31.22 -0.89 15.33
CA GLY A 47 -32.25 -1.91 15.19
C GLY A 47 -31.99 -2.86 14.01
N THR A 48 -32.29 -4.13 14.22
CA THR A 48 -32.30 -5.18 13.19
C THR A 48 -33.15 -4.78 11.98
N PRO A 49 -32.71 -5.00 10.73
CA PRO A 49 -33.42 -4.49 9.55
C PRO A 49 -34.80 -5.15 9.40
N GLN A 50 -35.84 -4.34 9.20
CA GLN A 50 -37.15 -4.81 8.74
C GLN A 50 -37.16 -4.88 7.20
N PRO A 51 -38.03 -5.72 6.59
CA PRO A 51 -38.08 -5.91 5.13
C PRO A 51 -38.42 -4.65 4.32
N GLU A 52 -39.05 -3.66 4.95
CA GLU A 52 -39.40 -2.36 4.38
C GLU A 52 -38.34 -1.26 4.59
N ASP A 53 -37.24 -1.54 5.31
CA ASP A 53 -36.16 -0.60 5.47
C ASP A 53 -35.48 -0.37 4.12
N LYS A 54 -35.74 0.78 3.52
CA LYS A 54 -34.92 1.31 2.42
C LYS A 54 -33.48 1.32 2.93
N PHE A 55 -32.67 0.38 2.45
CA PHE A 55 -31.23 0.29 2.67
C PHE A 55 -30.67 1.70 2.84
N ASP A 56 -30.10 1.97 4.02
CA ASP A 56 -29.57 3.26 4.46
C ASP A 56 -29.03 4.06 3.27
N SER A 57 -29.85 4.99 2.79
CA SER A 57 -29.61 5.68 1.53
C SER A 57 -28.53 6.76 1.66
N ASN A 58 -27.84 6.85 2.80
CA ASN A 58 -26.88 7.92 3.06
C ASN A 58 -25.57 7.55 3.80
N GLN A 59 -25.24 6.28 4.14
CA GLN A 59 -24.00 6.01 4.90
C GLN A 59 -23.19 4.73 4.58
N ASN A 60 -23.23 4.18 3.36
CA ASN A 60 -22.40 2.99 3.07
C ASN A 60 -20.89 3.31 3.08
N HIS A 61 -20.47 4.48 2.56
CA HIS A 61 -19.04 4.83 2.53
C HIS A 61 -18.37 4.86 3.92
N ARG A 62 -18.95 5.59 4.88
CA ARG A 62 -18.38 5.69 6.24
C ARG A 62 -18.34 4.33 6.93
N ARG A 63 -19.39 3.52 6.76
CA ARG A 63 -19.44 2.15 7.28
C ARG A 63 -18.38 1.27 6.61
N LYS A 64 -18.15 1.38 5.30
CA LYS A 64 -17.07 0.66 4.59
C LYS A 64 -15.69 1.06 5.08
N VAL A 65 -15.43 2.35 5.30
CA VAL A 65 -14.17 2.84 5.87
C VAL A 65 -13.93 2.22 7.26
N LEU A 66 -14.97 2.21 8.10
CA LEU A 66 -14.90 1.61 9.43
C LEU A 66 -14.72 0.08 9.36
N PHE A 67 -15.47 -0.59 8.50
CA PHE A 67 -15.39 -2.03 8.26
C PHE A 67 -13.98 -2.43 7.81
N GLU A 68 -13.42 -1.78 6.78
CA GLU A 68 -12.07 -2.08 6.28
C GLU A 68 -11.02 -1.86 7.36
N SER A 69 -11.15 -0.81 8.17
CA SER A 69 -10.24 -0.54 9.29
C SER A 69 -10.34 -1.61 10.38
N LYS A 70 -11.56 -2.04 10.74
CA LYS A 70 -11.77 -3.13 11.70
C LYS A 70 -11.34 -4.49 11.17
N LEU A 71 -11.53 -4.75 9.88
CA LEU A 71 -11.00 -5.93 9.19
C LEU A 71 -9.48 -5.98 9.28
N ALA A 72 -8.81 -4.85 9.04
CA ALA A 72 -7.37 -4.76 9.15
C ALA A 72 -6.86 -5.04 10.58
N ILE A 73 -7.51 -4.48 11.59
CA ILE A 73 -7.21 -4.76 13.00
C ILE A 73 -7.45 -6.24 13.32
N ALA A 74 -8.54 -6.83 12.82
CA ALA A 74 -8.83 -8.25 13.01
C ALA A 74 -7.74 -9.13 12.39
N VAL A 75 -7.24 -8.79 11.20
CA VAL A 75 -6.10 -9.49 10.58
C VAL A 75 -4.84 -9.41 11.47
N LEU A 76 -4.47 -8.21 11.92
CA LEU A 76 -3.29 -8.02 12.79
C LEU A 76 -3.44 -8.72 14.15
N SER A 77 -4.65 -8.76 14.70
CA SER A 77 -4.92 -9.40 15.99
C SER A 77 -4.93 -10.94 15.91
N ASN A 78 -5.21 -11.50 14.73
CA ASN A 78 -5.19 -12.95 14.47
C ASN A 78 -3.89 -13.37 13.77
N TYR A 79 -2.76 -12.76 14.12
CA TYR A 79 -1.49 -12.94 13.41
C TYR A 79 -1.05 -14.40 13.29
N SER A 80 -1.35 -15.23 14.30
CA SER A 80 -1.00 -16.65 14.32
C SER A 80 -1.60 -17.44 13.16
N LEU A 81 -2.72 -17.00 12.59
CA LEU A 81 -3.31 -17.62 11.39
C LEU A 81 -2.41 -17.45 10.16
N PHE A 82 -1.73 -16.31 10.06
CA PHE A 82 -0.95 -15.92 8.89
C PHE A 82 0.52 -16.34 8.99
N LEU A 83 1.07 -16.43 10.21
CA LEU A 83 2.49 -16.72 10.43
C LEU A 83 3.00 -17.98 9.72
N PRO A 84 2.31 -19.14 9.71
CA PRO A 84 2.84 -20.33 9.04
C PRO A 84 3.13 -20.11 7.55
N LEU A 85 2.21 -19.45 6.84
CA LEU A 85 2.39 -19.11 5.43
C LEU A 85 3.50 -18.07 5.24
N LEU A 86 3.51 -17.02 6.08
CA LEU A 86 4.51 -15.96 5.97
C LEU A 86 5.93 -16.47 6.31
N HIS A 87 6.07 -17.39 7.24
CA HIS A 87 7.36 -18.03 7.53
C HIS A 87 7.75 -19.04 6.45
N LYS A 88 6.80 -19.77 5.84
CA LYS A 88 7.06 -20.63 4.67
C LYS A 88 7.70 -19.82 3.54
N ILE A 89 7.09 -18.70 3.15
CA ILE A 89 7.62 -17.83 2.10
C ILE A 89 8.93 -17.16 2.55
N GLY A 90 8.97 -16.70 3.81
CA GLY A 90 10.14 -16.05 4.40
C GLY A 90 11.38 -16.95 4.45
N ALA A 91 11.21 -18.25 4.70
CA ALA A 91 12.27 -19.24 4.67
C ALA A 91 12.89 -19.35 3.26
N VAL A 92 12.08 -19.41 2.21
CA VAL A 92 12.58 -19.44 0.82
C VAL A 92 13.39 -18.17 0.50
N MET A 93 12.90 -17.00 0.93
CA MET A 93 13.62 -15.73 0.76
C MET A 93 14.93 -15.69 1.56
N ALA A 94 14.91 -16.21 2.80
CA ALA A 94 16.08 -16.26 3.67
C ALA A 94 17.17 -17.18 3.10
N ASP A 95 16.79 -18.34 2.56
CA ASP A 95 17.71 -19.27 1.92
C ASP A 95 18.37 -18.64 0.68
N HIS A 96 17.58 -17.93 -0.15
CA HIS A 96 18.13 -17.17 -1.28
C HIS A 96 19.08 -16.08 -0.80
N LEU A 97 18.70 -15.31 0.23
CA LEU A 97 19.56 -14.28 0.79
C LEU A 97 20.89 -14.85 1.28
N GLU A 98 20.86 -15.97 2.01
CA GLU A 98 22.05 -16.63 2.56
C GLU A 98 23.01 -17.11 1.46
N LYS A 99 22.49 -17.77 0.43
CA LYS A 99 23.27 -18.15 -0.76
C LYS A 99 23.97 -16.95 -1.40
N LYS A 100 23.26 -15.81 -1.54
CA LYS A 100 23.84 -14.60 -2.13
C LYS A 100 24.85 -13.91 -1.22
N VAL A 101 24.62 -13.91 0.11
CA VAL A 101 25.57 -13.36 1.08
C VAL A 101 26.93 -14.05 0.98
N ILE A 102 26.93 -15.39 0.83
CA ILE A 102 28.16 -16.17 0.65
C ILE A 102 28.89 -15.78 -0.65
N GLN A 103 28.14 -15.52 -1.73
CA GLN A 103 28.71 -15.13 -3.03
C GLN A 103 29.26 -13.70 -3.06
N PHE A 104 28.89 -12.83 -2.12
CA PHE A 104 29.45 -11.48 -2.04
C PHE A 104 30.87 -11.49 -1.45
N ALA A 105 31.84 -11.97 -2.22
CA ALA A 105 33.25 -11.97 -1.83
C ALA A 105 33.75 -10.54 -1.52
N ASP A 106 33.30 -9.55 -2.30
CA ASP A 106 33.64 -8.14 -2.13
C ASP A 106 32.91 -7.48 -0.94
N ASP A 107 33.68 -6.91 -0.01
CA ASP A 107 33.18 -6.14 1.13
C ASP A 107 32.30 -4.96 0.68
N GLY A 108 32.59 -4.36 -0.47
CA GLY A 108 31.81 -3.25 -1.03
C GLY A 108 30.37 -3.63 -1.41
N ARG A 109 30.16 -4.84 -1.97
CA ARG A 109 28.81 -5.37 -2.22
C ARG A 109 28.07 -5.65 -0.91
N ARG A 110 28.72 -6.31 0.06
CA ARG A 110 28.11 -6.59 1.38
C ARG A 110 27.67 -5.30 2.08
N ALA A 111 28.49 -4.25 2.05
CA ALA A 111 28.15 -2.95 2.62
C ALA A 111 26.95 -2.28 1.92
N ARG A 112 26.85 -2.37 0.58
CA ARG A 112 25.70 -1.82 -0.16
C ARG A 112 24.40 -2.53 0.18
N VAL A 113 24.43 -3.86 0.29
CA VAL A 113 23.26 -4.64 0.70
C VAL A 113 22.85 -4.32 2.12
N ALA A 114 23.82 -4.27 3.04
CA ALA A 114 23.57 -3.88 4.43
C ALA A 114 22.92 -2.49 4.51
N ASN A 115 23.45 -1.50 3.79
CA ASN A 115 22.86 -0.17 3.75
C ASN A 115 21.41 -0.19 3.22
N LEU A 116 21.12 -1.00 2.20
CA LEU A 116 19.75 -1.18 1.72
C LEU A 116 18.85 -1.77 2.81
N LEU A 117 19.25 -2.88 3.44
CA LEU A 117 18.46 -3.51 4.51
C LEU A 117 18.25 -2.54 5.68
N SER A 118 19.28 -1.77 6.07
CA SER A 118 19.18 -0.76 7.12
C SER A 118 18.11 0.28 6.81
N LYS A 119 18.03 0.78 5.58
CA LYS A 119 17.02 1.75 5.16
C LYS A 119 15.60 1.20 5.19
N TYR A 120 15.43 -0.13 5.08
CA TYR A 120 14.11 -0.75 5.17
C TYR A 120 13.73 -1.14 6.60
N PHE A 121 14.66 -1.52 7.45
CA PHE A 121 14.33 -1.88 8.83
C PHE A 121 14.32 -0.68 9.78
N TYR A 122 15.13 0.34 9.47
CA TYR A 122 15.38 1.52 10.30
C TYR A 122 15.42 2.80 9.42
N PRO A 123 14.31 3.17 8.76
CA PRO A 123 14.25 4.35 7.91
C PRO A 123 14.34 5.63 8.71
N ASP A 124 14.75 6.72 8.05
CA ASP A 124 14.78 8.07 8.62
C ASP A 124 13.36 8.63 8.86
N THR A 125 12.34 8.01 8.25
CA THR A 125 10.94 8.43 8.32
C THR A 125 10.05 7.33 8.92
N TYR A 126 9.11 7.74 9.76
CA TYR A 126 8.18 6.82 10.42
C TYR A 126 7.21 6.17 9.42
N HIS A 127 7.39 4.87 9.25
CA HIS A 127 6.53 4.00 8.47
C HIS A 127 6.09 2.82 9.34
N PHE A 128 4.85 2.37 9.15
CA PHE A 128 4.35 1.18 9.85
C PHE A 128 5.12 -0.08 9.40
N GLY A 129 5.37 -1.01 10.32
CA GLY A 129 6.06 -2.29 10.07
C GLY A 129 7.60 -2.26 10.13
N ARG A 130 8.20 -1.13 10.53
CA ARG A 130 9.64 -0.99 10.71
C ARG A 130 10.05 -1.50 12.10
N LEU A 131 11.29 -1.98 12.25
CA LEU A 131 11.74 -2.63 13.49
C LEU A 131 12.06 -1.65 14.62
N GLY A 132 12.24 -0.38 14.30
CA GLY A 132 12.52 0.65 15.30
C GLY A 132 12.96 1.96 14.66
N ASP A 133 13.44 2.84 15.53
CA ASP A 133 13.90 4.18 15.18
C ASP A 133 15.13 4.18 14.25
N PRO A 134 15.39 5.30 13.55
CA PRO A 134 16.61 5.48 12.78
C PRO A 134 17.85 5.15 13.62
N LEU A 135 18.72 4.29 13.10
CA LEU A 135 19.92 3.90 13.83
C LEU A 135 20.97 5.02 13.80
N LYS A 136 21.49 5.40 14.97
CA LYS A 136 22.64 6.32 15.09
C LYS A 136 23.89 5.78 14.38
N THR A 137 24.05 4.46 14.38
CA THR A 137 25.15 3.74 13.72
C THR A 137 24.61 2.53 12.99
N ILE A 138 24.93 2.39 11.71
CA ILE A 138 24.52 1.23 10.90
C ILE A 138 25.20 -0.03 11.49
N PRO A 139 24.45 -1.10 11.81
CA PRO A 139 25.04 -2.32 12.32
C PRO A 139 25.96 -2.94 11.27
N ARG A 140 26.95 -3.72 11.71
CA ARG A 140 27.85 -4.43 10.79
C ARG A 140 27.03 -5.27 9.80
N PRO A 141 27.44 -5.40 8.52
CA PRO A 141 26.68 -6.13 7.50
C PRO A 141 26.17 -7.51 7.96
N ALA A 142 27.02 -8.32 8.58
CA ALA A 142 26.66 -9.63 9.11
C ALA A 142 25.50 -9.60 10.13
N SER A 143 25.39 -8.54 10.93
CA SER A 143 24.30 -8.36 11.89
C SER A 143 22.98 -8.05 11.16
N LEU A 144 23.01 -7.18 10.15
CA LEU A 144 21.82 -6.85 9.35
C LEU A 144 21.31 -8.05 8.56
N PHE A 145 22.18 -8.91 8.03
CA PHE A 145 21.77 -10.16 7.40
C PHE A 145 21.08 -11.11 8.39
N ARG A 146 21.64 -11.25 9.60
CA ARG A 146 21.03 -12.05 10.66
C ARG A 146 19.67 -11.49 11.08
N ILE A 147 19.55 -10.18 11.20
CA ILE A 147 18.27 -9.49 11.49
C ILE A 147 17.27 -9.79 10.37
N ALA A 148 17.66 -9.60 9.11
CA ALA A 148 16.78 -9.86 7.97
C ALA A 148 16.28 -11.32 7.96
N LYS A 149 17.17 -12.30 8.17
CA LYS A 149 16.81 -13.72 8.28
C LYS A 149 15.78 -13.95 9.39
N ARG A 150 16.06 -13.47 10.61
CA ARG A 150 15.14 -13.58 11.76
C ARG A 150 13.79 -12.90 11.49
N VAL A 151 13.78 -11.75 10.84
CA VAL A 151 12.52 -11.08 10.48
C VAL A 151 11.69 -11.95 9.53
N LEU A 152 12.33 -12.57 8.55
CA LEU A 152 11.64 -13.42 7.57
C LEU A 152 11.11 -14.73 8.19
N THR A 153 11.83 -15.33 9.14
CA THR A 153 11.55 -16.70 9.61
C THR A 153 11.02 -16.81 11.04
N GLU A 154 11.20 -15.78 11.87
CA GLU A 154 10.95 -15.86 13.32
C GLU A 154 10.10 -14.70 13.86
N ALA A 155 9.91 -13.61 13.10
CA ALA A 155 9.11 -12.48 13.58
C ALA A 155 7.66 -12.89 13.83
N ARG A 156 7.07 -12.37 14.91
CA ARG A 156 5.67 -12.62 15.29
C ARG A 156 4.68 -11.61 14.70
N HIS A 157 5.21 -10.49 14.21
CA HIS A 157 4.45 -9.36 13.70
C HIS A 157 4.39 -9.42 12.17
N ILE A 158 3.19 -9.47 11.59
CA ILE A 158 2.97 -9.58 10.13
C ILE A 158 3.67 -8.42 9.41
N GLU A 159 3.53 -7.22 9.93
CA GLU A 159 4.06 -5.98 9.39
C GLU A 159 5.60 -5.97 9.30
N HIS A 160 6.28 -6.65 10.22
CA HIS A 160 7.73 -6.82 10.17
C HIS A 160 8.14 -7.81 9.07
N ILE A 161 7.45 -8.95 8.97
CA ILE A 161 7.73 -9.97 7.95
C ILE A 161 7.55 -9.38 6.54
N LEU A 162 6.42 -8.70 6.31
CA LEU A 162 6.13 -8.04 5.04
C LEU A 162 7.16 -6.93 4.74
N THR A 163 7.56 -6.13 5.73
CA THR A 163 8.67 -5.19 5.54
C THR A 163 9.96 -5.89 5.08
N GLY A 164 10.24 -7.08 5.63
CA GLY A 164 11.29 -7.96 5.15
C GLY A 164 11.12 -8.31 3.67
N TYR A 165 9.94 -8.72 3.22
CA TYR A 165 9.69 -9.05 1.81
C TYR A 165 9.95 -7.87 0.88
N LEU A 166 9.54 -6.65 1.24
CA LEU A 166 9.84 -5.47 0.44
C LEU A 166 11.33 -5.18 0.38
N ALA A 167 12.04 -5.36 1.50
CA ALA A 167 13.49 -5.17 1.55
C ALA A 167 14.17 -6.15 0.58
N ILE A 168 13.75 -7.42 0.57
CA ILE A 168 14.25 -8.46 -0.33
C ILE A 168 13.91 -8.17 -1.79
N TYR A 169 12.66 -7.82 -2.11
CA TYR A 169 12.26 -7.39 -3.45
C TYR A 169 13.17 -6.26 -3.98
N LYS A 170 13.40 -5.23 -3.16
CA LYS A 170 14.19 -4.05 -3.55
C LYS A 170 15.67 -4.35 -3.60
N LEU A 171 16.12 -5.32 -2.83
CA LEU A 171 17.47 -5.86 -2.91
C LEU A 171 17.68 -6.52 -4.27
N PHE A 172 16.81 -7.44 -4.67
CA PHE A 172 16.93 -8.15 -5.95
C PHE A 172 16.83 -7.24 -7.17
N LEU A 173 15.99 -6.20 -7.13
CA LEU A 173 15.95 -5.21 -8.20
C LEU A 173 17.21 -4.35 -8.32
N LYS A 174 18.00 -4.22 -7.24
CA LYS A 174 19.22 -3.38 -7.22
C LYS A 174 20.49 -4.19 -7.36
N LEU A 175 20.47 -5.46 -6.99
CA LEU A 175 21.58 -6.37 -7.20
C LEU A 175 21.65 -6.70 -8.69
N ASP A 176 22.75 -6.31 -9.30
CA ASP A 176 23.01 -6.43 -10.73
C ASP A 176 22.79 -7.88 -11.22
N THR A 177 22.19 -8.02 -12.41
CA THR A 177 21.93 -9.32 -13.08
C THR A 177 23.21 -10.07 -13.45
N GLN A 178 24.38 -9.48 -13.19
CA GLN A 178 25.69 -10.06 -13.45
C GLN A 178 26.14 -11.11 -12.43
N CYS A 179 25.39 -11.35 -11.33
CA CYS A 179 25.88 -12.20 -10.23
C CYS A 179 25.74 -13.72 -10.43
N ASP A 180 24.74 -14.22 -11.15
CA ASP A 180 24.62 -15.63 -11.62
C ASP A 180 23.31 -15.85 -12.40
N ASP A 181 23.18 -17.00 -13.08
CA ASP A 181 21.99 -17.33 -13.90
C ASP A 181 20.72 -17.57 -13.06
N GLU A 182 20.86 -18.03 -11.81
CA GLU A 182 19.74 -18.18 -10.87
C GLU A 182 19.14 -16.81 -10.53
N ASN A 183 19.97 -15.80 -10.24
CA ASN A 183 19.52 -14.44 -9.98
C ASN A 183 18.91 -13.78 -11.22
N LYS A 184 19.49 -14.02 -12.40
CA LYS A 184 18.88 -13.56 -13.66
C LYS A 184 17.49 -14.14 -13.81
N ARG A 185 17.33 -15.45 -13.61
CA ARG A 185 16.03 -16.11 -13.67
C ARG A 185 15.03 -15.50 -12.68
N LEU A 186 15.43 -15.33 -11.42
CA LEU A 186 14.56 -14.72 -10.39
C LEU A 186 14.17 -13.28 -10.76
N VAL A 187 15.11 -12.45 -11.22
CA VAL A 187 14.82 -11.07 -11.65
C VAL A 187 13.90 -11.06 -12.86
N THR A 188 14.07 -11.97 -13.82
CA THR A 188 13.16 -12.15 -14.95
C THR A 188 11.75 -12.51 -14.46
N LEU A 189 11.61 -13.48 -13.54
CA LEU A 189 10.32 -13.84 -12.97
C LEU A 189 9.67 -12.64 -12.26
N ILE A 190 10.42 -11.90 -11.45
CA ILE A 190 9.93 -10.68 -10.79
C ILE A 190 9.40 -9.69 -11.82
N HIS A 191 10.14 -9.47 -12.91
CA HIS A 191 9.72 -8.54 -13.98
C HIS A 191 8.49 -9.05 -14.73
N ASP A 192 8.41 -10.35 -15.02
CA ASP A 192 7.27 -10.98 -15.66
C ASP A 192 6.01 -10.86 -14.80
N HIS A 193 6.11 -11.04 -13.47
CA HIS A 193 4.99 -10.75 -12.57
C HIS A 193 4.68 -9.25 -12.53
N GLU A 194 5.69 -8.38 -12.46
CA GLU A 194 5.48 -6.93 -12.39
C GLU A 194 4.73 -6.41 -13.62
N THR A 195 5.06 -6.88 -14.82
CA THR A 195 4.36 -6.49 -16.05
C THR A 195 2.89 -6.94 -16.06
N LYS A 196 2.57 -8.07 -15.42
CA LYS A 196 1.19 -8.56 -15.25
C LYS A 196 0.42 -7.77 -14.19
N LEU A 197 1.04 -7.47 -13.05
CA LEU A 197 0.37 -6.82 -11.91
C LEU A 197 0.29 -5.29 -12.05
N VAL A 198 1.28 -4.67 -12.69
CA VAL A 198 1.40 -3.21 -12.85
C VAL A 198 1.03 -2.81 -14.27
N THR A 199 -0.20 -3.14 -14.67
CA THR A 199 -0.68 -2.82 -16.03
C THR A 199 -0.78 -1.30 -16.22
N LYS A 200 -0.51 -0.84 -17.44
CA LYS A 200 -0.71 0.57 -17.80
C LYS A 200 -2.15 1.03 -17.53
N GLN A 201 -3.13 0.17 -17.78
CA GLN A 201 -4.54 0.49 -17.55
C GLN A 201 -4.83 0.84 -16.08
N LEU A 202 -4.22 0.11 -15.14
CA LEU A 202 -4.45 0.31 -13.71
C LEU A 202 -3.58 1.44 -13.14
N PHE A 203 -2.35 1.63 -13.64
CA PHE A 203 -1.37 2.54 -13.03
C PHE A 203 -1.05 3.83 -13.81
N ALA A 204 -1.50 3.99 -15.07
CA ALA A 204 -1.19 5.18 -15.87
C ALA A 204 -1.67 6.49 -15.21
N ASN A 205 -2.83 6.44 -14.56
CA ASN A 205 -3.30 7.50 -13.69
C ASN A 205 -3.92 6.86 -12.44
N ARG A 206 -3.25 7.06 -11.30
CA ARG A 206 -3.67 6.47 -10.02
C ARG A 206 -4.88 7.19 -9.43
N GLY A 207 -5.45 8.18 -10.12
CA GLY A 207 -6.66 8.87 -9.70
C GLY A 207 -6.49 9.74 -8.47
N ARG A 208 -5.26 10.25 -8.25
CA ARG A 208 -4.89 10.96 -7.04
C ARG A 208 -3.90 12.09 -7.33
N TYR A 209 -3.91 13.10 -6.49
CA TYR A 209 -2.83 14.08 -6.38
C TYR A 209 -2.36 14.17 -4.93
N GLU A 210 -1.14 14.65 -4.75
CA GLU A 210 -0.57 14.87 -3.42
C GLU A 210 -1.09 16.18 -2.84
N SER A 211 -1.59 16.12 -1.61
CA SER A 211 -2.00 17.29 -0.84
C SER A 211 -0.80 18.20 -0.60
N ARG A 212 -1.05 19.52 -0.56
CA ARG A 212 -0.02 20.50 -0.18
C ARG A 212 0.27 20.45 1.32
N THR A 213 -0.68 19.95 2.12
CA THR A 213 -0.51 19.79 3.55
C THR A 213 0.31 18.53 3.81
N PRO A 214 1.44 18.63 4.54
CA PRO A 214 2.22 17.47 4.89
C PRO A 214 1.40 16.51 5.77
N ALA A 215 1.53 15.22 5.52
CA ALA A 215 0.92 14.21 6.38
C ALA A 215 1.54 14.26 7.78
N CYS A 216 0.68 14.30 8.80
CA CYS A 216 1.10 14.26 10.20
C CYS A 216 1.35 12.82 10.63
N MET A 217 2.22 12.66 11.64
CA MET A 217 2.36 11.37 12.30
C MET A 217 1.12 11.07 13.13
N THR A 218 0.74 9.80 13.20
CA THR A 218 -0.37 9.30 14.01
C THR A 218 -0.05 7.90 14.54
N THR A 219 -0.78 7.50 15.58
CA THR A 219 -0.83 6.13 16.10
C THR A 219 -2.15 5.44 15.76
N MET A 220 -3.04 6.11 15.02
CA MET A 220 -4.34 5.57 14.66
C MET A 220 -4.22 4.46 13.62
N ALA A 221 -4.82 3.31 13.90
CA ALA A 221 -4.96 2.24 12.91
C ALA A 221 -6.08 2.55 11.91
N GLY A 222 -5.88 2.13 10.66
CA GLY A 222 -6.92 2.12 9.63
C GLY A 222 -6.97 3.39 8.79
N ILE A 223 -8.07 3.48 8.04
CA ILE A 223 -8.36 4.56 7.09
C ILE A 223 -9.48 5.49 7.60
N VAL A 224 -9.82 5.40 8.89
CA VAL A 224 -10.78 6.29 9.54
C VAL A 224 -10.18 7.68 9.78
N ALA A 225 -11.01 8.72 9.73
CA ALA A 225 -10.58 10.10 9.92
C ALA A 225 -10.41 10.50 11.40
N LYS A 226 -11.09 9.83 12.34
CA LYS A 226 -11.12 10.19 13.76
C LYS A 226 -10.71 9.01 14.66
N GLU A 227 -9.88 9.30 15.66
CA GLU A 227 -9.28 8.30 16.57
C GLU A 227 -10.34 7.57 17.41
N ASP A 228 -11.39 8.25 17.85
CA ASP A 228 -12.40 7.69 18.76
C ASP A 228 -13.16 6.49 18.19
N ALA A 229 -13.12 6.28 16.87
CA ALA A 229 -13.78 5.16 16.22
C ALA A 229 -13.07 3.81 16.49
N LEU A 230 -11.77 3.82 16.82
CA LEU A 230 -10.96 2.62 16.97
C LEU A 230 -10.04 2.71 18.19
N ARG A 231 -10.15 1.74 19.11
CA ARG A 231 -9.30 1.67 20.31
C ARG A 231 -7.92 1.05 20.07
N PHE A 232 -7.63 0.63 18.84
CA PHE A 232 -6.37 -0.06 18.50
C PHE A 232 -5.33 0.95 18.02
N GLN A 233 -4.20 1.04 18.73
CA GLN A 233 -3.11 1.94 18.40
C GLN A 233 -1.95 1.18 17.77
N LEU A 234 -1.37 1.77 16.73
CA LEU A 234 -0.15 1.32 16.08
C LEU A 234 1.05 2.16 16.54
N PRO A 235 2.28 1.66 16.34
CA PRO A 235 3.46 2.51 16.41
C PRO A 235 3.30 3.77 15.52
N PRO A 236 3.95 4.89 15.89
CA PRO A 236 3.86 6.13 15.13
C PRO A 236 4.21 5.94 13.66
N HIS A 237 3.36 6.43 12.77
CA HIS A 237 3.53 6.33 11.33
C HIS A 237 2.83 7.48 10.60
N THR A 238 3.13 7.63 9.32
CA THR A 238 2.40 8.53 8.40
C THR A 238 1.43 7.72 7.56
N ARG A 239 0.22 8.26 7.33
CA ARG A 239 -0.81 7.60 6.51
C ARG A 239 -0.87 8.21 5.12
N ALA A 240 -1.18 7.38 4.13
CA ALA A 240 -1.37 7.86 2.77
C ALA A 240 -2.69 8.63 2.62
N ILE A 241 -3.72 8.29 3.39
CA ILE A 241 -5.02 8.99 3.38
C ILE A 241 -4.90 10.47 3.75
N ASP A 242 -3.91 10.82 4.59
CA ASP A 242 -3.63 12.21 4.97
C ASP A 242 -2.78 12.95 3.93
N ARG A 243 -2.14 12.20 3.02
CA ARG A 243 -1.20 12.70 2.01
C ARG A 243 -1.85 12.87 0.65
N PHE A 244 -2.70 11.94 0.24
CA PHE A 244 -3.27 11.93 -1.11
C PHE A 244 -4.73 12.34 -1.08
N LYS A 245 -5.13 13.10 -2.10
CA LYS A 245 -6.53 13.41 -2.38
C LYS A 245 -6.90 12.78 -3.70
N ARG A 246 -8.14 12.32 -3.79
CA ARG A 246 -8.70 11.77 -5.03
C ARG A 246 -8.78 12.86 -6.10
N ASP A 247 -8.28 12.54 -7.29
CA ASP A 247 -8.36 13.44 -8.44
C ASP A 247 -9.69 13.23 -9.16
N ILE A 248 -10.67 14.08 -8.86
CA ILE A 248 -12.00 14.06 -9.48
C ILE A 248 -12.00 14.58 -10.91
N ARG A 249 -10.94 15.27 -11.36
CA ARG A 249 -10.86 15.88 -12.70
C ARG A 249 -10.41 14.88 -13.76
N HIS A 250 -9.63 13.88 -13.35
CA HIS A 250 -9.17 12.82 -14.23
C HIS A 250 -9.80 11.49 -13.82
N GLN A 251 -11.04 11.28 -14.25
CA GLN A 251 -11.75 10.03 -13.98
C GLN A 251 -11.18 8.89 -14.82
N THR A 252 -10.52 7.95 -14.16
CA THR A 252 -10.21 6.63 -14.73
C THR A 252 -11.34 5.65 -14.39
N HIS A 253 -11.43 4.53 -15.11
CA HIS A 253 -12.39 3.47 -14.76
C HIS A 253 -12.28 3.05 -13.29
N PHE A 254 -11.06 2.92 -12.77
CA PHE A 254 -10.81 2.61 -11.35
C PHE A 254 -11.44 3.66 -10.41
N VAL A 255 -11.26 4.94 -10.72
CA VAL A 255 -11.82 6.06 -9.94
C VAL A 255 -13.34 6.06 -10.04
N THR A 256 -13.90 5.94 -11.24
CA THR A 256 -15.35 5.94 -11.47
C THR A 256 -16.03 4.77 -10.75
N ASP A 257 -15.46 3.57 -10.85
CA ASP A 257 -15.96 2.37 -10.18
C ASP A 257 -16.00 2.54 -8.66
N ALA A 258 -14.93 3.11 -8.09
CA ALA A 258 -14.89 3.41 -6.67
C ALA A 258 -15.98 4.43 -6.27
N GLN A 259 -16.23 5.45 -7.10
CA GLN A 259 -17.29 6.44 -6.86
C GLN A 259 -18.68 5.81 -6.86
N MET A 260 -19.00 5.12 -7.96
CA MET A 260 -20.35 4.62 -8.23
C MET A 260 -20.81 3.59 -7.20
N ARG A 261 -19.86 2.99 -6.47
CA ARG A 261 -20.09 1.98 -5.45
C ARG A 261 -19.74 2.48 -4.04
N GLU A 262 -19.44 3.76 -3.89
CA GLU A 262 -19.05 4.39 -2.63
C GLU A 262 -17.91 3.66 -1.90
N ILE A 263 -16.96 3.12 -2.65
CA ILE A 263 -15.84 2.34 -2.12
C ILE A 263 -14.79 3.30 -1.52
N PRO A 264 -14.19 2.96 -0.37
CA PRO A 264 -13.07 3.72 0.19
C PRO A 264 -11.93 3.92 -0.81
N PHE A 265 -11.46 5.16 -0.92
CA PHE A 265 -10.34 5.56 -1.76
C PHE A 265 -9.33 6.31 -0.90
N VAL A 266 -8.09 5.86 -0.92
CA VAL A 266 -6.98 6.38 -0.12
C VAL A 266 -5.91 6.93 -1.05
N ALA A 267 -5.35 6.08 -1.91
CA ALA A 267 -4.23 6.44 -2.75
C ALA A 267 -4.30 5.78 -4.14
N GLY A 268 -5.41 5.22 -4.59
CA GLY A 268 -5.45 4.46 -5.85
C GLY A 268 -4.64 3.15 -5.81
N PRO A 269 -4.52 2.45 -6.96
CA PRO A 269 -4.04 1.06 -7.00
C PRO A 269 -2.68 0.87 -6.33
N SER A 270 -2.55 -0.16 -5.49
CA SER A 270 -1.40 -0.31 -4.60
C SER A 270 -0.17 -0.92 -5.27
N GLY A 271 0.90 -0.12 -5.38
CA GLY A 271 2.19 -0.60 -5.87
C GLY A 271 2.94 -1.46 -4.84
N HIS A 272 2.63 -1.28 -3.55
CA HIS A 272 3.18 -2.16 -2.50
C HIS A 272 2.57 -3.55 -2.61
N THR A 273 1.26 -3.67 -2.85
CA THR A 273 0.63 -4.95 -3.14
C THR A 273 1.27 -5.65 -4.33
N ALA A 274 1.49 -4.95 -5.45
CA ALA A 274 2.20 -5.51 -6.59
C ALA A 274 3.60 -6.01 -6.20
N ALA A 275 4.38 -5.20 -5.49
CA ALA A 275 5.72 -5.59 -5.02
C ALA A 275 5.72 -6.84 -4.14
N TYR A 276 4.77 -6.95 -3.19
CA TYR A 276 4.59 -8.12 -2.35
C TYR A 276 4.30 -9.37 -3.17
N LEU A 277 3.28 -9.31 -4.02
CA LEU A 277 2.84 -10.45 -4.83
C LEU A 277 3.90 -10.88 -5.85
N CYS A 278 4.58 -9.93 -6.50
CA CYS A 278 5.67 -10.22 -7.43
C CYS A 278 6.79 -11.02 -6.75
N ILE A 279 7.31 -10.54 -5.62
CA ILE A 279 8.44 -11.22 -4.97
C ILE A 279 8.02 -12.57 -4.39
N THR A 280 6.81 -12.67 -3.85
CA THR A 280 6.32 -13.93 -3.26
C THR A 280 6.08 -14.96 -4.37
N GLN A 281 5.44 -14.60 -5.48
CA GLN A 281 5.21 -15.53 -6.58
C GLN A 281 6.53 -15.99 -7.20
N ALA A 282 7.42 -15.04 -7.53
CA ALA A 282 8.72 -15.37 -8.11
C ALA A 282 9.57 -16.30 -7.22
N MET A 283 9.56 -16.08 -5.90
CA MET A 283 10.27 -16.95 -4.94
C MET A 283 9.62 -18.32 -4.81
N MET A 284 8.29 -18.37 -4.78
CA MET A 284 7.58 -19.64 -4.59
C MET A 284 7.57 -20.49 -5.86
N GLU A 285 7.77 -19.89 -7.05
CA GLU A 285 8.04 -20.61 -8.30
C GLU A 285 9.44 -21.25 -8.36
N THR A 286 10.42 -20.71 -7.62
CA THR A 286 11.74 -21.35 -7.48
C THR A 286 11.79 -22.36 -6.33
N ALA A 287 10.75 -22.41 -5.49
CA ALA A 287 10.63 -23.35 -4.40
C ALA A 287 10.05 -24.71 -4.86
N SER A 288 10.20 -25.72 -4.00
CA SER A 288 9.64 -27.07 -4.23
C SER A 288 8.12 -27.15 -4.00
N SER A 289 7.53 -26.17 -3.31
CA SER A 289 6.11 -26.12 -2.99
C SER A 289 5.53 -24.75 -3.40
N PRO A 290 4.92 -24.62 -4.58
CA PRO A 290 4.31 -23.37 -5.02
C PRO A 290 3.14 -22.97 -4.11
N LEU A 291 2.72 -21.70 -4.20
CA LEU A 291 1.55 -21.22 -3.46
C LEU A 291 0.27 -21.84 -4.01
N THR A 292 -0.58 -22.33 -3.12
CA THR A 292 -1.96 -22.68 -3.48
C THR A 292 -2.81 -21.42 -3.68
N SER A 293 -3.98 -21.55 -4.32
CA SER A 293 -4.92 -20.43 -4.47
C SER A 293 -5.36 -19.85 -3.11
N GLU A 294 -5.62 -20.71 -2.11
CA GLU A 294 -6.01 -20.27 -0.77
C GLU A 294 -4.86 -19.59 -0.04
N GLU A 295 -3.62 -20.09 -0.19
CA GLU A 295 -2.43 -19.42 0.36
C GLU A 295 -2.24 -18.02 -0.27
N LEU A 296 -2.49 -17.87 -1.58
CA LEU A 296 -2.44 -16.56 -2.23
C LEU A 296 -3.53 -15.61 -1.69
N HIS A 297 -4.74 -16.11 -1.42
CA HIS A 297 -5.80 -15.32 -0.79
C HIS A 297 -5.42 -14.89 0.64
N LEU A 298 -4.85 -15.82 1.43
CA LEU A 298 -4.42 -15.56 2.80
C LEU A 298 -3.26 -14.56 2.87
N LEU A 299 -2.27 -14.69 1.99
CA LEU A 299 -1.20 -13.70 1.81
C LEU A 299 -1.78 -12.32 1.43
N THR A 300 -2.72 -12.28 0.50
CA THR A 300 -3.35 -11.03 0.05
C THR A 300 -4.08 -10.34 1.19
N LEU A 301 -4.82 -11.11 2.02
CA LEU A 301 -5.49 -10.56 3.20
C LEU A 301 -4.49 -10.05 4.24
N ALA A 302 -3.34 -10.72 4.45
CA ALA A 302 -2.28 -10.23 5.33
C ALA A 302 -1.71 -8.88 4.85
N VAL A 303 -1.44 -8.77 3.54
CA VAL A 303 -1.04 -7.51 2.89
C VAL A 303 -2.11 -6.43 3.08
N ALA A 304 -3.38 -6.78 2.88
CA ALA A 304 -4.50 -5.88 3.10
C ALA A 304 -4.55 -5.38 4.55
N GLY A 305 -4.41 -6.28 5.52
CA GLY A 305 -4.39 -5.93 6.94
C GLY A 305 -3.30 -4.91 7.28
N VAL A 306 -2.06 -5.13 6.83
CA VAL A 306 -0.96 -4.20 7.11
C VAL A 306 -1.15 -2.85 6.41
N LEU A 307 -1.52 -2.84 5.11
CA LEU A 307 -1.62 -1.60 4.34
C LEU A 307 -2.85 -0.77 4.73
N ILE A 308 -3.99 -1.40 5.03
CA ILE A 308 -5.18 -0.69 5.50
C ILE A 308 -4.96 -0.19 6.92
N ALA A 309 -4.39 -1.01 7.81
CA ALA A 309 -4.07 -0.57 9.18
C ALA A 309 -3.10 0.63 9.20
N ALA A 310 -2.14 0.68 8.27
CA ALA A 310 -1.25 1.83 8.12
C ALA A 310 -1.89 3.07 7.46
N GLY A 311 -3.20 3.04 7.16
CA GLY A 311 -3.88 4.09 6.41
C GLY A 311 -3.28 4.32 5.02
N SER A 312 -2.65 3.30 4.43
CA SER A 312 -1.87 3.43 3.19
C SER A 312 -2.70 3.16 1.94
N HIS A 313 -3.67 2.26 2.03
CA HIS A 313 -4.55 1.87 0.92
C HIS A 313 -5.89 1.34 1.43
N SER A 314 -6.92 1.35 0.58
CA SER A 314 -8.18 0.66 0.84
C SER A 314 -8.17 -0.80 0.36
N PHE A 315 -9.16 -1.58 0.77
CA PHE A 315 -9.34 -2.96 0.31
C PHE A 315 -9.40 -3.05 -1.22
N HIS A 316 -10.18 -2.19 -1.86
CA HIS A 316 -10.31 -2.18 -3.32
C HIS A 316 -9.00 -1.85 -4.04
N GLU A 317 -8.21 -0.92 -3.53
CA GLU A 317 -6.91 -0.55 -4.10
C GLU A 317 -5.89 -1.69 -4.05
N ILE A 318 -6.05 -2.59 -3.08
CA ILE A 318 -5.19 -3.75 -2.87
C ILE A 318 -5.70 -4.91 -3.73
N TYR A 319 -6.97 -5.25 -3.62
CA TYR A 319 -7.54 -6.41 -4.31
C TYR A 319 -7.75 -6.20 -5.81
N SER A 320 -7.87 -4.98 -6.31
CA SER A 320 -7.82 -4.70 -7.75
C SER A 320 -6.49 -5.09 -8.39
N VAL A 321 -5.39 -4.93 -7.65
CA VAL A 321 -4.06 -5.38 -8.06
C VAL A 321 -3.93 -6.89 -7.90
N ALA A 322 -4.38 -7.43 -6.76
CA ALA A 322 -4.32 -8.88 -6.50
C ALA A 322 -5.17 -9.71 -7.50
N ALA A 323 -6.24 -9.13 -8.05
CA ALA A 323 -7.02 -9.76 -9.11
C ALA A 323 -6.18 -10.11 -10.35
N GLN A 324 -5.18 -9.27 -10.67
CA GLN A 324 -4.23 -9.54 -11.76
C GLN A 324 -3.31 -10.74 -11.46
N ALA A 325 -3.18 -11.12 -10.19
CA ALA A 325 -2.44 -12.29 -9.73
C ALA A 325 -3.30 -13.56 -9.66
N GLY A 326 -4.60 -13.49 -10.01
CA GLY A 326 -5.54 -14.60 -9.94
C GLY A 326 -6.36 -14.67 -8.65
N VAL A 327 -6.26 -13.70 -7.75
CA VAL A 327 -7.12 -13.63 -6.56
C VAL A 327 -8.55 -13.27 -6.98
N CYS A 328 -9.54 -14.01 -6.47
CA CYS A 328 -10.93 -13.68 -6.75
C CYS A 328 -11.29 -12.32 -6.14
N TYR A 329 -11.61 -11.34 -6.98
CA TYR A 329 -12.11 -10.04 -6.53
C TYR A 329 -13.09 -9.46 -7.55
N ARG A 330 -14.22 -8.99 -7.04
CA ARG A 330 -15.19 -8.20 -7.79
C ARG A 330 -15.31 -6.85 -7.12
N VAL A 331 -15.41 -5.78 -7.92
CA VAL A 331 -15.42 -4.41 -7.40
C VAL A 331 -16.53 -4.22 -6.37
N GLY A 332 -16.14 -3.92 -5.13
CA GLY A 332 -17.05 -3.70 -4.00
C GLY A 332 -17.59 -4.96 -3.34
N ASN A 333 -17.17 -6.15 -3.76
CA ASN A 333 -17.50 -7.42 -3.14
C ASN A 333 -16.34 -7.85 -2.22
N TYR A 334 -16.57 -7.78 -0.91
CA TYR A 334 -15.62 -8.23 0.09
C TYR A 334 -15.63 -9.77 0.31
N PRO A 335 -16.79 -10.46 0.39
CA PRO A 335 -16.86 -11.87 0.78
C PRO A 335 -16.06 -12.84 -0.08
N ASP A 336 -16.09 -12.64 -1.40
CA ASP A 336 -15.45 -13.55 -2.35
C ASP A 336 -13.92 -13.51 -2.24
N SER A 337 -13.40 -12.43 -1.66
CA SER A 337 -11.98 -12.11 -1.57
C SER A 337 -11.38 -12.44 -0.20
N ILE A 338 -12.21 -12.76 0.79
CA ILE A 338 -11.77 -13.13 2.13
C ILE A 338 -11.60 -14.66 2.19
N PRO A 339 -10.40 -15.17 2.51
CA PRO A 339 -10.10 -16.60 2.56
C PRO A 339 -10.96 -17.34 3.60
N ASP A 340 -11.30 -18.59 3.29
CA ASP A 340 -12.14 -19.44 4.14
C ASP A 340 -11.55 -19.62 5.53
N MET A 341 -10.24 -19.78 5.60
CA MET A 341 -9.53 -19.89 6.87
C MET A 341 -9.80 -18.70 7.81
N PHE A 342 -9.87 -17.49 7.28
CA PHE A 342 -10.17 -16.30 8.09
C PHE A 342 -11.67 -16.17 8.38
N ARG A 343 -12.55 -16.57 7.43
CA ARG A 343 -14.01 -16.56 7.62
C ARG A 343 -14.45 -17.39 8.83
N GLN A 344 -13.71 -18.44 9.15
CA GLN A 344 -14.01 -19.32 10.29
C GLN A 344 -13.57 -18.74 11.65
N THR A 345 -12.84 -17.63 11.68
CA THR A 345 -12.37 -17.02 12.93
C THR A 345 -13.48 -16.25 13.65
N ALA A 346 -13.43 -16.22 14.99
CA ALA A 346 -14.35 -15.41 15.79
C ALA A 346 -14.30 -13.92 15.42
N SER A 347 -13.12 -13.41 15.03
CA SER A 347 -12.97 -12.01 14.64
C SER A 347 -13.73 -11.68 13.36
N TYR A 348 -13.72 -12.57 12.36
CA TYR A 348 -14.55 -12.40 11.17
C TYR A 348 -16.05 -12.51 11.48
N GLN A 349 -16.45 -13.45 12.35
CA GLN A 349 -17.86 -13.58 12.75
C GLN A 349 -18.38 -12.31 13.45
N ASN A 350 -17.55 -11.66 14.28
CA ASN A 350 -17.89 -10.37 14.87
C ASN A 350 -18.06 -9.28 13.82
N LEU A 351 -17.18 -9.22 12.81
CA LEU A 351 -17.32 -8.28 11.69
C LEU A 351 -18.61 -8.54 10.89
N LEU A 352 -18.94 -9.81 10.65
CA LEU A 352 -20.18 -10.19 9.96
C LEU A 352 -21.43 -9.79 10.73
N GLN A 353 -21.39 -9.88 12.07
CA GLN A 353 -22.50 -9.44 12.92
C GLN A 353 -22.64 -7.91 12.92
N GLU A 354 -21.52 -7.17 12.90
CA GLU A 354 -21.53 -5.70 12.96
C GLU A 354 -21.81 -5.04 11.59
N PHE A 355 -21.35 -5.67 10.51
CA PHE A 355 -21.44 -5.20 9.13
C PHE A 355 -22.10 -6.22 8.19
N PRO A 356 -23.29 -6.76 8.52
CA PRO A 356 -23.94 -7.75 7.69
C PRO A 356 -24.36 -7.16 6.34
N ASP A 357 -24.67 -5.87 6.29
CA ASP A 357 -24.96 -5.13 5.07
C ASP A 357 -23.75 -5.08 4.13
N ILE A 358 -22.56 -4.76 4.62
CA ILE A 358 -21.36 -4.66 3.76
C ILE A 358 -20.86 -6.04 3.32
N ILE A 359 -20.92 -7.03 4.22
CA ILE A 359 -20.46 -8.38 3.91
C ILE A 359 -21.51 -9.15 3.10
N ARG A 360 -22.82 -8.90 3.23
CA ARG A 360 -23.81 -9.65 2.44
C ARG A 360 -24.26 -8.93 1.18
N ASP A 361 -23.91 -7.65 1.00
CA ASP A 361 -24.19 -6.89 -0.21
C ASP A 361 -23.33 -7.39 -1.38
N ALA A 362 -23.85 -8.41 -2.06
CA ALA A 362 -23.36 -8.91 -3.32
C ALA A 362 -24.12 -8.27 -4.50
N ARG A 363 -24.58 -7.01 -4.40
CA ARG A 363 -25.31 -6.34 -5.49
C ARG A 363 -24.64 -6.60 -6.85
N PRO A 364 -25.32 -7.28 -7.79
CA PRO A 364 -24.74 -7.65 -9.06
C PRO A 364 -24.28 -6.40 -9.82
N ALA A 365 -23.08 -6.44 -10.39
CA ALA A 365 -22.52 -5.32 -11.14
C ALA A 365 -23.41 -4.84 -12.31
N GLN A 366 -24.25 -5.73 -12.85
CA GLN A 366 -25.18 -5.44 -13.94
C GLN A 366 -26.22 -4.36 -13.58
N GLN A 367 -26.76 -4.35 -12.35
CA GLN A 367 -27.80 -3.39 -11.96
C GLN A 367 -27.27 -1.95 -11.78
N LEU A 368 -25.96 -1.78 -11.56
CA LEU A 368 -25.32 -0.47 -11.44
C LEU A 368 -24.77 0.04 -12.79
N GLY A 369 -24.37 -0.87 -13.69
CA GLY A 369 -23.89 -0.53 -15.03
C GLY A 369 -24.95 0.16 -15.89
N GLU A 370 -26.21 -0.30 -15.83
CA GLU A 370 -27.34 0.34 -16.52
C GLU A 370 -27.60 1.77 -16.01
N ARG A 371 -27.44 2.00 -14.71
CA ARG A 371 -27.52 3.35 -14.13
C ARG A 371 -26.39 4.25 -14.58
N ALA A 372 -25.15 3.76 -14.60
CA ALA A 372 -23.98 4.54 -15.02
C ALA A 372 -24.03 4.92 -16.50
N LEU A 373 -24.44 3.99 -17.38
CA LEU A 373 -24.63 4.24 -18.81
C LEU A 373 -25.71 5.30 -19.06
N ASN A 374 -26.82 5.25 -18.33
CA ASN A 374 -27.87 6.27 -18.42
C ASN A 374 -27.41 7.66 -17.94
N ILE A 375 -26.50 7.72 -16.96
CA ILE A 375 -25.92 8.98 -16.45
C ILE A 375 -24.89 9.57 -17.42
N SER A 376 -24.01 8.76 -18.01
CA SER A 376 -23.07 9.23 -19.04
C SER A 376 -23.78 9.71 -20.32
N GLN A 377 -24.91 9.09 -20.68
CA GLN A 377 -25.72 9.53 -21.82
C GLN A 377 -26.50 10.82 -21.53
N THR A 378 -26.94 11.06 -20.29
CA THR A 378 -27.63 12.30 -19.92
C THR A 378 -26.66 13.47 -19.68
N ALA A 379 -25.45 13.21 -19.19
CA ALA A 379 -24.39 14.22 -19.06
C ALA A 379 -23.77 14.64 -20.41
N GLY A 380 -23.85 13.79 -21.43
CA GLY A 380 -23.41 14.09 -22.80
C GLY A 380 -24.46 14.78 -23.69
N ALA A 381 -25.69 14.94 -23.21
CA ALA A 381 -26.81 15.48 -24.00
C ALA A 381 -27.03 17.00 -23.85
N SER A 382 -26.06 17.75 -23.30
CA SER A 382 -26.05 19.21 -23.41
C SER A 382 -25.47 19.63 -24.76
N GLN A 383 -26.38 19.73 -25.73
CA GLN A 383 -26.34 20.50 -26.98
C GLN A 383 -24.98 21.03 -27.44
N VAL A 384 -24.35 20.30 -28.35
CA VAL A 384 -23.57 20.89 -29.45
C VAL A 384 -24.34 20.56 -30.73
N THR A 385 -25.02 21.55 -31.28
CA THR A 385 -25.56 21.50 -32.64
C THR A 385 -24.40 21.40 -33.64
N PRO A 386 -24.36 20.37 -34.50
CA PRO A 386 -23.34 20.29 -35.54
C PRO A 386 -23.84 21.03 -36.79
N HIS A 387 -23.05 21.99 -37.25
CA HIS A 387 -23.11 22.42 -38.64
C HIS A 387 -22.51 21.31 -39.51
N SER A 388 -23.34 20.85 -40.43
CA SER A 388 -23.05 19.88 -41.50
C SER A 388 -22.01 20.39 -42.49
N ALA A 389 -21.09 19.50 -42.92
CA ALA A 389 -20.89 19.16 -44.34
C ALA A 389 -19.79 18.09 -44.50
N GLU A 390 -20.05 17.14 -45.41
CA GLU A 390 -19.09 16.39 -46.24
C GLU A 390 -18.05 15.49 -45.54
N TYR A 391 -18.27 14.17 -45.55
CA TYR A 391 -17.96 13.28 -46.67
C TYR A 391 -18.46 11.86 -46.33
N ALA A 392 -19.21 11.29 -47.27
CA ALA A 392 -19.52 9.87 -47.33
C ALA A 392 -18.44 9.13 -48.14
N GLU A 393 -18.46 7.80 -48.04
CA GLU A 393 -17.80 6.81 -48.90
C GLU A 393 -16.38 6.37 -48.53
N LEU A 394 -16.28 5.22 -47.84
CA LEU A 394 -15.83 3.94 -48.43
C LEU A 394 -15.47 2.95 -47.30
N ASN A 395 -16.37 2.00 -47.04
CA ASN A 395 -16.04 0.75 -46.39
C ASN A 395 -16.24 -0.35 -47.42
N SER A 396 -15.16 -1.03 -47.78
CA SER A 396 -15.20 -2.35 -48.40
C SER A 396 -14.06 -3.19 -47.82
N ALA A 397 -14.44 -4.39 -47.41
CA ALA A 397 -13.68 -5.38 -46.66
C ALA A 397 -12.40 -5.86 -47.37
N GLU A 398 -11.45 -6.40 -46.61
CA GLU A 398 -10.99 -7.78 -46.82
C GLU A 398 -10.08 -8.28 -45.68
N SER A 399 -10.31 -9.53 -45.32
CA SER A 399 -9.65 -10.34 -44.30
C SER A 399 -8.61 -11.26 -44.95
N ILE A 400 -7.35 -11.23 -44.51
CA ILE A 400 -6.30 -12.23 -44.84
C ILE A 400 -5.39 -12.47 -43.60
N PRO A 401 -4.87 -13.70 -43.37
CA PRO A 401 -4.59 -14.28 -42.04
C PRO A 401 -3.07 -14.20 -41.66
N PRO A 402 -2.60 -14.84 -40.56
CA PRO A 402 -1.45 -14.38 -39.80
C PRO A 402 -0.10 -14.83 -40.38
N ALA A 403 0.89 -13.95 -40.29
CA ALA A 403 2.28 -14.27 -40.56
C ALA A 403 3.12 -14.22 -39.27
N SER A 404 4.00 -15.21 -39.21
CA SER A 404 4.92 -15.59 -38.17
C SER A 404 6.12 -14.65 -37.97
N SER A 405 6.69 -14.78 -36.78
CA SER A 405 8.13 -14.76 -36.46
C SER A 405 8.85 -13.44 -36.16
N SER A 406 9.54 -13.52 -35.02
CA SER A 406 10.88 -13.00 -34.73
C SER A 406 11.05 -11.56 -34.25
N SER A 407 11.60 -11.49 -33.03
CA SER A 407 12.64 -10.58 -32.55
C SER A 407 12.45 -9.08 -32.74
N PHE A 408 12.28 -8.33 -31.65
CA PHE A 408 12.96 -7.04 -31.53
C PHE A 408 13.29 -6.65 -30.08
N THR A 409 14.56 -6.30 -29.94
CA THR A 409 15.26 -5.73 -28.80
C THR A 409 14.95 -4.22 -28.67
N PHE A 410 15.21 -3.66 -27.47
CA PHE A 410 15.25 -2.24 -27.07
C PHE A 410 13.95 -1.52 -26.64
N PHE A 411 13.92 -1.08 -25.38
CA PHE A 411 14.03 0.34 -25.01
C PHE A 411 14.52 0.52 -23.56
N ARG A 412 15.83 0.78 -23.41
CA ARG A 412 16.46 1.34 -22.20
C ARG A 412 17.30 2.53 -22.62
N GLN A 413 16.72 3.73 -22.69
CA GLN A 413 17.43 5.01 -22.50
C GLN A 413 16.49 6.20 -22.69
N HIS A 414 16.24 6.94 -21.60
CA HIS A 414 16.14 8.40 -21.64
C HIS A 414 16.35 8.95 -20.23
N ARG A 415 17.62 9.06 -19.82
CA ARG A 415 18.05 10.05 -18.81
C ARG A 415 19.57 10.16 -18.79
N LYS A 416 20.10 11.06 -19.62
CA LYS A 416 21.31 11.88 -19.35
C LYS A 416 21.67 12.68 -20.61
N ARG A 417 21.54 14.01 -20.51
CA ARG A 417 22.53 15.05 -20.88
C ARG A 417 21.81 16.36 -21.22
N LYS A 418 21.93 17.32 -20.31
CA LYS A 418 22.06 18.75 -20.63
C LYS A 418 23.05 19.31 -19.61
N LEU A 419 24.27 19.53 -20.07
CA LEU A 419 25.26 20.48 -19.55
C LEU A 419 26.54 20.22 -20.33
N GLU A 420 26.85 21.13 -21.27
CA GLU A 420 28.19 21.60 -21.61
C GLU A 420 28.10 22.49 -22.85
N THR A 421 28.12 23.80 -22.62
CA THR A 421 28.56 24.81 -23.57
C THR A 421 29.36 25.83 -22.77
N ALA A 422 30.68 25.76 -22.86
CA ALA A 422 31.57 26.92 -22.69
C ALA A 422 32.94 26.53 -23.26
N GLY A 423 33.36 27.27 -24.29
CA GLY A 423 34.66 27.14 -24.93
C GLY A 423 35.81 27.72 -24.09
N PRO A 424 37.03 27.68 -24.65
CA PRO A 424 38.27 27.82 -23.91
C PRO A 424 38.77 29.27 -23.93
N GLU A 425 39.45 29.72 -22.88
CA GLU A 425 40.56 30.66 -23.03
C GLU A 425 41.45 30.82 -21.79
N THR A 426 42.75 30.90 -22.09
CA THR A 426 43.84 31.63 -21.40
C THR A 426 44.49 31.11 -20.10
N ARG A 427 45.76 30.73 -20.32
CA ARG A 427 46.94 30.74 -19.44
C ARG A 427 46.94 31.87 -18.38
N ARG A 428 47.38 31.54 -17.15
CA ARG A 428 48.54 32.19 -16.51
C ARG A 428 49.06 31.38 -15.32
N SER A 429 50.39 31.32 -15.25
CA SER A 429 51.21 30.73 -14.21
C SER A 429 51.15 31.51 -12.90
N THR A 430 51.39 30.84 -11.78
CA THR A 430 52.25 31.34 -10.70
C THR A 430 52.69 30.21 -9.78
N LEU A 431 54.00 30.04 -9.70
CA LEU A 431 54.72 29.30 -8.67
C LEU A 431 54.61 29.99 -7.29
N LYS A 432 54.63 29.19 -6.22
CA LYS A 432 55.22 29.43 -4.87
C LYS A 432 54.99 28.13 -4.07
N SER A 433 55.95 27.22 -3.91
CA SER A 433 57.16 27.20 -3.06
C SER A 433 56.89 27.22 -1.55
N GLY A 434 57.32 26.14 -0.87
CA GLY A 434 57.60 26.06 0.57
C GLY A 434 56.57 25.24 1.36
N ARG A 435 56.92 24.42 2.35
CA ARG A 435 58.21 23.94 2.88
C ARG A 435 57.85 22.83 3.89
N GLU A 436 58.80 21.94 4.12
CA GLU A 436 58.83 20.86 5.10
C GLU A 436 58.37 21.25 6.51
N GLN A 437 57.87 20.28 7.29
CA GLN A 437 58.58 19.81 8.49
C GLN A 437 57.97 18.54 9.09
N ASP A 438 58.88 17.62 9.41
CA ASP A 438 58.75 16.42 10.23
C ASP A 438 58.31 16.72 11.67
N ALA A 439 57.66 15.74 12.33
CA ALA A 439 58.06 15.32 13.68
C ALA A 439 57.34 14.02 14.11
N SER A 440 58.18 13.07 14.51
CA SER A 440 57.93 11.80 15.19
C SER A 440 57.43 11.93 16.64
N SER A 441 56.68 10.94 17.12
CA SER A 441 56.84 10.23 18.43
C SER A 441 55.61 9.32 18.65
N LEU A 442 55.76 7.99 18.66
CA LEU A 442 56.01 7.14 19.84
C LEU A 442 55.00 7.37 20.97
N ASP A 443 54.07 6.42 21.15
CA ASP A 443 53.96 5.74 22.44
C ASP A 443 53.27 4.37 22.32
N THR A 444 53.94 3.39 22.93
CA THR A 444 53.53 2.00 23.08
C THR A 444 53.12 1.82 24.54
N ALA A 445 51.90 1.39 24.80
CA ALA A 445 51.49 0.97 26.13
C ALA A 445 50.87 -0.43 26.06
N LYS A 446 51.66 -1.40 26.55
CA LYS A 446 51.21 -2.71 27.00
C LYS A 446 50.23 -2.53 28.15
N ILE A 447 49.09 -3.23 28.12
CA ILE A 447 48.35 -3.57 29.33
C ILE A 447 48.14 -5.09 29.34
N SER A 448 48.49 -5.64 30.48
CA SER A 448 48.67 -7.03 30.86
C SER A 448 47.36 -7.79 31.04
N ASP A 449 47.49 -9.10 30.86
CA ASP A 449 46.68 -10.13 31.49
C ASP A 449 46.34 -9.81 32.95
N ASN A 450 45.09 -10.05 33.32
CA ASN A 450 44.80 -10.63 34.63
C ASN A 450 43.56 -11.51 34.55
N SER A 451 43.83 -12.80 34.64
CA SER A 451 42.92 -13.87 34.98
C SER A 451 42.42 -13.68 36.42
N GLN A 452 41.11 -13.81 36.64
CA GLN A 452 40.60 -14.35 37.90
C GLN A 452 39.20 -14.95 37.72
N THR A 453 39.19 -16.26 37.73
CA THR A 453 38.10 -17.17 38.06
C THR A 453 37.60 -16.91 39.48
N VAL A 454 36.29 -16.74 39.67
CA VAL A 454 35.61 -17.05 40.95
C VAL A 454 34.31 -17.80 40.67
N LEU A 455 34.16 -18.86 41.46
CA LEU A 455 33.13 -19.89 41.49
C LEU A 455 31.76 -19.40 41.99
N HIS A 456 30.75 -20.17 41.58
CA HIS A 456 29.45 -20.46 42.21
C HIS A 456 29.07 -19.76 43.52
N ASN A 457 27.84 -19.21 43.56
CA ASN A 457 26.73 -19.92 44.21
C ASN A 457 25.34 -19.41 43.74
N PRO A 458 24.33 -20.30 43.69
CA PRO A 458 22.93 -19.96 43.41
C PRO A 458 22.19 -19.66 44.73
N ASP A 459 21.21 -18.75 44.72
CA ASP A 459 19.85 -19.03 45.21
C ASP A 459 18.95 -17.79 45.25
N MET A 460 17.68 -18.06 44.96
CA MET A 460 16.47 -17.37 45.43
C MET A 460 16.30 -15.85 45.21
N ARG A 461 15.27 -15.47 44.45
CA ARG A 461 13.89 -15.28 44.97
C ARG A 461 12.92 -14.90 43.87
N GLN A 462 11.77 -15.56 43.92
CA GLN A 462 10.52 -15.22 43.25
C GLN A 462 10.11 -13.78 43.62
N HIS A 463 9.58 -13.01 42.67
CA HIS A 463 8.42 -12.13 42.84
C HIS A 463 8.03 -11.49 41.49
N THR A 464 6.89 -11.92 40.96
CA THR A 464 5.93 -11.10 40.20
C THR A 464 4.71 -10.86 41.11
N PRO A 465 3.73 -9.99 40.77
CA PRO A 465 3.74 -8.89 39.79
C PRO A 465 3.16 -7.57 40.36
N TYR A 466 3.36 -6.48 39.61
CA TYR A 466 2.34 -5.47 39.30
C TYR A 466 2.35 -5.22 37.79
#